data_AF-A0A9Q3BLF8-F1
#
_entry.id   AF-A0A9Q3BLF8-F1
#
_cell.length_a   1.000
_cell.length_b   1.000
_cell.length_c   1.000
_cell.angle_alpha   90.00
_cell.angle_beta   90.00
_cell.angle_gamma   90.00
#
_symmetry.space_group_name_H-M   'P 1'
#
loop_
_entity.id
_entity.type
_entity.pdbx_description
1 polymer ?
#
loop_
_entity_poly.entity_id
_entity_poly.type
_entity_poly.pdbx_seq_one_letter_code
_entity_poly.pdbx_strand_id
1 'polypeptide(L)'
;MEDFEHITNILDEYQSNKLFSLELRRDLIGQEPSSFDASQELDDDDDRPENVKQMEVDGRLLRTLEFDLDSYETYLSAVEFNWVEAAAKDKFITSAILEQDGLKCTDQQIQAINEENIELESILKDLHAAIEKDEAHVLEIAQELQERYTSSQATYKLSRALTDDIADLELELNELKLNQKEDDSELMTIAEATEIAGELDNQLMEIIGRTSANNEEIPKLKAQYAKESKAVDQLRIERNAIEKAEGDRRRTLGGRIRGSSIAKLESSRTWLTSVTQSYKAAMGILSINASGSDPLKPTKLQIKFGLRHPLTGTLVIEFADSPSLGTRMISASYLDQSSQDISAIVEPFLGGNDVTSLIHAVLHFLVRL
;
A
#
# COMPACT_ATOMS: atom_id res chain seq x y z
N MET A 1 -16.64 -9.24 40.39
CA MET A 1 -15.66 -10.35 40.41
C MET A 1 -16.32 -11.60 39.85
N GLU A 2 -17.54 -11.92 40.29
CA GLU A 2 -18.40 -12.99 39.72
C GLU A 2 -18.65 -12.84 38.21
N ASP A 3 -18.86 -11.61 37.69
CA ASP A 3 -19.09 -11.40 36.24
C ASP A 3 -17.84 -11.69 35.39
N PHE A 4 -16.64 -11.48 35.94
CA PHE A 4 -15.38 -11.79 35.26
C PHE A 4 -15.17 -13.31 35.19
N GLU A 5 -15.54 -14.01 36.27
CA GLU A 5 -15.49 -15.47 36.36
C GLU A 5 -16.48 -16.12 35.38
N HIS A 6 -17.64 -15.51 35.17
CA HIS A 6 -18.62 -15.96 34.19
C HIS A 6 -18.13 -15.77 32.75
N ILE A 7 -17.47 -14.65 32.46
CA ILE A 7 -16.87 -14.38 31.13
C ILE A 7 -15.70 -15.33 30.86
N THR A 8 -14.84 -15.60 31.85
CA THR A 8 -13.75 -16.59 31.68
C THR A 8 -14.28 -17.99 31.49
N ASN A 9 -15.35 -18.39 32.21
CA ASN A 9 -15.97 -19.70 32.01
C ASN A 9 -16.60 -19.84 30.61
N ILE A 10 -17.25 -18.79 30.09
CA ILE A 10 -17.78 -18.80 28.72
C ILE A 10 -16.66 -18.86 27.69
N LEU A 11 -15.54 -18.16 27.92
CA LEU A 11 -14.37 -18.20 27.05
C LEU A 11 -13.68 -19.58 27.08
N ASP A 12 -13.57 -20.21 28.25
CA ASP A 12 -13.02 -21.56 28.39
C ASP A 12 -13.93 -22.61 27.75
N GLU A 13 -15.26 -22.46 27.86
CA GLU A 13 -16.23 -23.31 27.16
C GLU A 13 -16.14 -23.11 25.63
N TYR A 14 -15.91 -21.88 25.16
CA TYR A 14 -15.72 -21.58 23.74
C TYR A 14 -14.37 -22.11 23.21
N GLN A 15 -13.30 -22.04 23.99
CA GLN A 15 -12.01 -22.64 23.65
C GLN A 15 -12.06 -24.17 23.66
N SER A 16 -12.78 -24.77 24.62
CA SER A 16 -13.03 -26.21 24.68
C SER A 16 -13.83 -26.70 23.46
N ASN A 17 -14.87 -25.97 23.05
CA ASN A 17 -15.61 -26.27 21.83
C ASN A 17 -14.79 -26.07 20.55
N LYS A 18 -13.86 -25.10 20.53
CA LYS A 18 -12.91 -24.93 19.42
C LYS A 18 -11.91 -26.08 19.35
N LEU A 19 -11.43 -26.57 20.50
CA LEU A 19 -10.60 -27.77 20.60
C LEU A 19 -11.37 -29.02 20.16
N PHE A 20 -12.64 -29.16 20.55
CA PHE A 20 -13.51 -30.24 20.08
C PHE A 20 -13.71 -30.20 18.55
N SER A 21 -13.85 -29.01 17.96
CA SER A 21 -13.94 -28.85 16.50
C SER A 21 -12.61 -29.17 15.76
N LEU A 22 -11.48 -28.95 16.42
CA LEU A 22 -10.15 -29.33 15.93
C LEU A 22 -9.92 -30.84 16.07
N GLU A 23 -10.42 -31.46 17.15
CA GLU A 23 -10.39 -32.89 17.37
C GLU A 23 -11.30 -33.64 16.41
N LEU A 24 -12.50 -33.09 16.14
CA LEU A 24 -13.40 -33.57 15.09
C LEU A 24 -12.77 -33.45 13.70
N ARG A 25 -12.02 -32.36 13.44
CA ARG A 25 -11.21 -32.22 12.20
C ARG A 25 -10.06 -33.23 12.15
N ARG A 26 -9.41 -33.53 13.28
CA ARG A 26 -8.34 -34.54 13.40
C ARG A 26 -8.88 -35.95 13.13
N ASP A 27 -10.06 -36.26 13.64
CA ASP A 27 -10.76 -37.54 13.42
C ASP A 27 -11.30 -37.65 11.98
N LEU A 28 -11.77 -36.55 11.39
CA LEU A 28 -12.17 -36.47 9.97
C LEU A 28 -10.98 -36.64 9.00
N ILE A 29 -9.75 -36.34 9.45
CA ILE A 29 -8.51 -36.52 8.69
C ILE A 29 -7.88 -37.91 8.92
N GLY A 30 -8.40 -38.71 9.85
CA GLY A 30 -8.08 -40.14 9.96
C GLY A 30 -6.62 -40.45 10.32
N GLN A 31 -5.94 -39.60 11.10
CA GLN A 31 -4.59 -39.89 11.60
C GLN A 31 -4.63 -40.29 13.08
N GLU A 32 -4.41 -41.59 13.35
CA GLU A 32 -4.08 -42.03 14.71
C GLU A 32 -2.70 -41.48 15.15
N PRO A 33 -2.54 -41.12 16.43
CA PRO A 33 -1.33 -40.50 16.95
C PRO A 33 -0.33 -41.58 17.38
N SER A 34 0.45 -42.11 16.45
CA SER A 34 1.67 -42.85 16.83
C SER A 34 2.83 -42.57 15.89
N SER A 35 3.93 -42.13 16.52
CA SER A 35 5.28 -41.91 15.99
C SER A 35 5.46 -40.85 14.90
N PHE A 36 5.64 -39.61 15.34
CA PHE A 36 6.37 -38.59 14.57
C PHE A 36 7.86 -38.80 14.83
N ASP A 37 8.52 -39.62 14.02
CA ASP A 37 9.99 -39.63 13.88
C ASP A 37 10.33 -38.75 12.69
N ALA A 38 11.00 -37.63 12.93
CA ALA A 38 11.28 -36.57 11.95
C ALA A 38 12.45 -36.92 11.02
N SER A 39 12.59 -38.20 10.66
CA SER A 39 13.69 -38.70 9.84
C SER A 39 13.23 -39.89 8.99
N GLN A 40 12.30 -39.67 8.07
CA GLN A 40 12.12 -40.59 6.96
C GLN A 40 11.81 -39.82 5.68
N GLU A 41 12.68 -40.05 4.70
CA GLU A 41 12.58 -39.57 3.33
C GLU A 41 11.18 -39.87 2.77
N LEU A 42 10.64 -38.91 2.03
CA LEU A 42 9.39 -39.05 1.29
C LEU A 42 9.56 -40.17 0.26
N ASP A 43 9.13 -41.38 0.60
CA ASP A 43 9.00 -42.49 -0.32
C ASP A 43 7.70 -42.35 -1.12
N ASP A 44 7.83 -42.57 -2.43
CA ASP A 44 6.80 -42.41 -3.44
C ASP A 44 5.64 -43.43 -3.28
N ASP A 45 4.42 -42.88 -3.15
CA ASP A 45 3.28 -43.11 -4.06
C ASP A 45 2.33 -44.34 -3.98
N ASP A 46 2.25 -45.19 -2.95
CA ASP A 46 1.26 -46.31 -3.02
C ASP A 46 0.23 -46.55 -1.91
N ASP A 47 0.36 -46.05 -0.68
CA ASP A 47 -0.60 -46.35 0.40
C ASP A 47 -1.59 -45.23 0.73
N ARG A 48 -2.32 -44.71 -0.28
CA ARG A 48 -3.51 -43.88 -0.03
C ARG A 48 -4.79 -44.68 -0.32
N PRO A 49 -5.79 -44.69 0.59
CA PRO A 49 -7.06 -45.38 0.37
C PRO A 49 -7.68 -44.92 -0.96
N GLU A 50 -8.18 -45.85 -1.75
CA GLU A 50 -8.69 -45.63 -3.12
C GLU A 50 -9.76 -44.52 -3.18
N ASN A 51 -10.50 -44.36 -2.08
CA ASN A 51 -11.51 -43.35 -1.82
C ASN A 51 -10.94 -41.91 -1.86
N VAL A 52 -9.67 -41.75 -1.46
CA VAL A 52 -8.94 -40.47 -1.43
C VAL A 52 -8.29 -40.19 -2.79
N LYS A 53 -7.87 -41.23 -3.52
CA LYS A 53 -7.37 -41.10 -4.91
C LYS A 53 -8.49 -40.68 -5.89
N GLN A 54 -9.76 -40.96 -5.57
CA GLN A 54 -10.93 -40.63 -6.41
C GLN A 54 -11.68 -39.35 -6.02
N MET A 55 -11.26 -38.63 -4.98
CA MET A 55 -11.86 -37.33 -4.68
C MET A 55 -11.22 -36.28 -5.60
N GLU A 56 -11.70 -36.19 -6.84
CA GLU A 56 -11.52 -34.97 -7.64
C GLU A 56 -12.18 -33.84 -6.85
N VAL A 57 -11.39 -33.16 -6.03
CA VAL A 57 -11.88 -32.02 -5.27
C VAL A 57 -12.18 -30.94 -6.30
N ASP A 58 -13.47 -30.82 -6.63
CA ASP A 58 -13.94 -29.88 -7.64
C ASP A 58 -13.39 -28.49 -7.29
N GLY A 59 -12.46 -28.00 -8.12
CA GLY A 59 -11.76 -26.74 -7.86
C GLY A 59 -12.70 -25.54 -7.83
N ARG A 60 -13.95 -25.72 -8.25
CA ARG A 60 -15.05 -24.77 -8.09
C ARG A 60 -15.65 -24.80 -6.67
N LEU A 61 -15.78 -25.99 -6.07
CA LEU A 61 -16.24 -26.15 -4.69
C LEU A 61 -15.21 -25.59 -3.71
N LEU A 62 -13.92 -25.85 -3.93
CA LEU A 62 -12.84 -25.29 -3.11
C LEU A 62 -12.83 -23.76 -3.15
N ARG A 63 -12.93 -23.15 -4.35
CA ARG A 63 -13.00 -21.69 -4.49
C ARG A 63 -14.25 -21.08 -3.87
N THR A 64 -15.36 -21.83 -3.86
CA THR A 64 -16.61 -21.36 -3.22
C THR A 64 -16.50 -21.44 -1.71
N LEU A 65 -15.94 -22.52 -1.17
CA LEU A 65 -15.63 -22.65 0.26
C LEU A 65 -14.64 -21.59 0.74
N GLU A 66 -13.60 -21.30 -0.04
CA GLU A 66 -12.60 -20.28 0.26
C GLU A 66 -13.22 -18.88 0.26
N PHE A 67 -14.07 -18.58 -0.72
CA PHE A 67 -14.86 -17.34 -0.75
C PHE A 67 -15.83 -17.23 0.45
N ASP A 68 -16.53 -18.31 0.78
CA ASP A 68 -17.46 -18.34 1.90
C ASP A 68 -16.71 -18.17 3.22
N LEU A 69 -15.55 -18.82 3.42
CA LEU A 69 -14.68 -18.64 4.59
C LEU A 69 -14.20 -17.19 4.74
N ASP A 70 -13.71 -16.57 3.67
CA ASP A 70 -13.32 -15.15 3.67
C ASP A 70 -14.50 -14.23 4.01
N SER A 71 -15.69 -14.55 3.51
CA SER A 71 -16.91 -13.79 3.79
C SER A 71 -17.34 -13.91 5.25
N TYR A 72 -17.24 -15.11 5.84
CA TYR A 72 -17.53 -15.36 7.25
C TYR A 72 -16.51 -14.70 8.15
N GLU A 73 -15.21 -14.74 7.82
CA GLU A 73 -14.17 -14.04 8.58
C GLU A 73 -14.43 -12.53 8.58
N THR A 74 -14.75 -11.96 7.42
CA THR A 74 -15.09 -10.53 7.29
C THR A 74 -16.33 -10.17 8.10
N TYR A 75 -17.36 -11.01 8.07
CA TYR A 75 -18.57 -10.80 8.85
C TYR A 75 -18.31 -10.94 10.36
N LEU A 76 -17.51 -11.93 10.77
CA LEU A 76 -17.14 -12.15 12.17
C LEU A 76 -16.36 -10.96 12.72
N SER A 77 -15.36 -10.45 11.98
CA SER A 77 -14.63 -9.24 12.36
C SER A 77 -15.54 -8.01 12.48
N ALA A 78 -16.55 -7.89 11.61
CA ALA A 78 -17.53 -6.81 11.71
C ALA A 78 -18.43 -6.95 12.95
N VAL A 79 -18.83 -8.18 13.29
CA VAL A 79 -19.62 -8.47 14.50
C VAL A 79 -18.79 -8.24 15.76
N GLU A 80 -17.53 -8.68 15.80
CA GLU A 80 -16.59 -8.43 16.89
C GLU A 80 -16.39 -6.92 17.09
N PHE A 81 -16.17 -6.17 16.02
CA PHE A 81 -16.04 -4.71 16.09
C PHE A 81 -17.32 -4.05 16.62
N ASN A 82 -18.49 -4.44 16.11
CA ASN A 82 -19.78 -3.91 16.58
C ASN A 82 -20.02 -4.25 18.06
N TRP A 83 -19.60 -5.43 18.50
CA TRP A 83 -19.71 -5.84 19.91
C TRP A 83 -18.76 -5.04 20.80
N VAL A 84 -17.50 -4.84 20.39
CA VAL A 84 -16.54 -3.98 21.11
C VAL A 84 -17.05 -2.54 21.18
N GLU A 85 -17.60 -2.03 20.08
CA GLU A 85 -18.19 -0.69 20.03
C GLU A 85 -19.41 -0.58 20.96
N ALA A 86 -20.30 -1.58 20.96
CA ALA A 86 -21.45 -1.62 21.85
C ALA A 86 -21.03 -1.70 23.32
N ALA A 87 -20.05 -2.54 23.66
CA ALA A 87 -19.49 -2.66 25.00
C ALA A 87 -18.80 -1.36 25.45
N ALA A 88 -18.08 -0.68 24.56
CA ALA A 88 -17.47 0.61 24.84
C ALA A 88 -18.52 1.71 25.07
N LYS A 89 -19.59 1.74 24.26
CA LYS A 89 -20.73 2.65 24.43
C LYS A 89 -21.46 2.39 25.75
N ASP A 90 -21.72 1.13 26.08
CA ASP A 90 -22.40 0.75 27.31
C ASP A 90 -21.55 1.09 28.55
N LYS A 91 -20.24 0.82 28.49
CA LYS A 91 -19.29 1.24 29.52
C LYS A 91 -19.27 2.75 29.66
N PHE A 92 -19.25 3.51 28.56
CA PHE A 92 -19.32 4.98 28.59
C PHE A 92 -20.62 5.50 29.20
N ILE A 93 -21.78 4.96 28.82
CA ILE A 93 -23.07 5.37 29.39
C ILE A 93 -23.11 5.06 30.89
N THR A 94 -22.66 3.87 31.29
CA THR A 94 -22.63 3.44 32.69
C THR A 94 -21.73 4.34 33.55
N SER A 95 -20.53 4.63 33.06
CA SER A 95 -19.51 5.33 33.87
C SER A 95 -19.49 6.85 33.71
N ALA A 96 -19.99 7.41 32.61
CA ALA A 96 -20.01 8.86 32.37
C ALA A 96 -21.39 9.51 32.60
N ILE A 97 -22.49 8.74 32.50
CA ILE A 97 -23.86 9.27 32.62
C ILE A 97 -24.56 8.76 33.89
N LEU A 98 -24.42 7.48 34.25
CA LEU A 98 -25.16 6.86 35.36
C LEU A 98 -24.43 6.95 36.72
N GLU A 99 -23.10 6.95 36.75
CA GLU A 99 -22.32 7.14 37.98
C GLU A 99 -22.19 8.64 38.35
N GLN A 100 -22.56 9.01 39.59
CA GLN A 100 -22.59 10.40 40.10
C GLN A 100 -21.21 11.06 40.22
N ASP A 101 -20.17 10.24 40.28
CA ASP A 101 -18.76 10.64 40.18
C ASP A 101 -18.29 10.24 38.78
N GLY A 102 -18.58 11.06 37.76
CA GLY A 102 -18.17 10.77 36.38
C GLY A 102 -16.68 10.43 36.28
N LEU A 103 -16.30 9.55 35.34
CA LEU A 103 -14.94 9.03 35.10
C LEU A 103 -13.83 9.89 35.72
N LYS A 104 -13.44 9.59 36.97
CA LYS A 104 -12.26 10.20 37.59
C LYS A 104 -11.02 9.51 37.04
N CYS A 105 -10.74 9.73 35.76
CA CYS A 105 -9.44 9.41 35.19
C CYS A 105 -8.44 10.35 35.87
N THR A 106 -7.60 9.82 36.75
CA THR A 106 -6.63 10.63 37.48
C THR A 106 -5.63 11.23 36.49
N ASP A 107 -5.17 12.46 36.70
CA ASP A 107 -4.20 13.13 35.79
C ASP A 107 -2.97 12.25 35.50
N GLN A 108 -2.57 11.39 36.44
CA GLN A 108 -1.50 10.40 36.28
C GLN A 108 -1.79 9.32 35.22
N GLN A 109 -3.05 8.87 35.09
CA GLN A 109 -3.44 7.87 34.10
C GLN A 109 -3.48 8.49 32.69
N ILE A 110 -3.93 9.73 32.59
CA ILE A 110 -3.91 10.49 31.33
C ILE A 110 -2.46 10.74 30.88
N GLN A 111 -1.57 11.07 31.83
CA GLN A 111 -0.16 11.32 31.55
C GLN A 111 0.56 10.06 31.09
N ALA A 112 0.33 8.90 31.73
CA ALA A 112 0.89 7.62 31.31
C ALA A 112 0.45 7.20 29.90
N ILE A 113 -0.84 7.38 29.58
CA ILE A 113 -1.37 7.09 28.23
C ILE A 113 -0.81 8.06 27.19
N ASN A 114 -0.60 9.33 27.54
CA ASN A 114 0.03 10.30 26.64
C ASN A 114 1.49 9.97 26.37
N GLU A 115 2.25 9.52 27.37
CA GLU A 115 3.63 9.06 27.19
C GLU A 115 3.68 7.85 26.24
N GLU A 116 2.82 6.86 26.44
CA GLU A 116 2.71 5.69 25.55
C GLU A 116 2.29 6.09 24.12
N ASN A 117 1.34 7.02 23.98
CA ASN A 117 0.94 7.53 22.66
C ASN A 117 2.07 8.28 21.95
N ILE A 118 2.91 9.05 22.67
CA ILE A 118 4.06 9.74 22.09
C ILE A 118 5.11 8.73 21.60
N GLU A 119 5.35 7.67 22.37
CA GLU A 119 6.25 6.58 21.95
C GLU A 119 5.73 5.86 20.71
N LEU A 120 4.44 5.50 20.69
CA LEU A 120 3.81 4.89 19.52
C LEU A 120 3.81 5.81 18.30
N GLU A 121 3.61 7.12 18.48
CA GLU A 121 3.70 8.11 17.40
C GLU A 121 5.13 8.21 16.85
N SER A 122 6.15 8.13 17.72
CA SER A 122 7.56 8.09 17.30
C SER A 122 7.84 6.82 16.48
N ILE A 123 7.42 5.66 16.96
CA ILE A 123 7.59 4.38 16.26
C ILE A 123 6.88 4.41 14.90
N LEU A 124 5.67 4.96 14.83
CA LEU A 124 4.94 5.11 13.58
C LEU A 124 5.64 6.04 12.59
N LYS A 125 6.23 7.15 13.05
CA LYS A 125 7.02 8.04 12.20
C LYS A 125 8.26 7.35 11.65
N ASP A 126 8.97 6.60 12.48
CA ASP A 126 10.16 5.85 12.06
C ASP A 126 9.80 4.76 11.05
N LEU A 127 8.69 4.05 11.28
CA LEU A 127 8.20 3.03 10.36
C LEU A 127 7.75 3.65 9.02
N HIS A 128 7.11 4.82 9.06
CA HIS A 128 6.70 5.53 7.85
C HIS A 128 7.90 5.99 7.03
N ALA A 129 8.93 6.55 7.69
CA ALA A 129 10.18 6.93 7.03
C ALA A 129 10.91 5.72 6.41
N ALA A 130 10.87 4.55 7.07
CA ALA A 130 11.39 3.32 6.51
C ALA A 130 10.62 2.87 5.26
N ILE A 131 9.28 2.94 5.29
CA ILE A 131 8.43 2.61 4.14
C ILE A 131 8.70 3.56 2.96
N GLU A 132 8.79 4.87 3.20
CA GLU A 132 9.11 5.84 2.14
C GLU A 132 10.47 5.56 1.49
N LYS A 133 11.46 5.16 2.30
CA LYS A 133 12.79 4.77 1.79
C LYS A 133 12.73 3.50 0.94
N ASP A 134 12.00 2.49 1.39
CA ASP A 134 11.84 1.24 0.65
C ASP A 134 11.05 1.45 -0.64
N GLU A 135 10.02 2.30 -0.62
CA GLU A 135 9.25 2.68 -1.81
C GLU A 135 10.11 3.40 -2.84
N ALA A 136 10.95 4.34 -2.40
CA ALA A 136 11.91 5.02 -3.27
C ALA A 136 12.89 4.03 -3.92
N HIS A 137 13.40 3.06 -3.15
CA HIS A 137 14.31 2.03 -3.66
C HIS A 137 13.63 1.08 -4.67
N VAL A 138 12.36 0.72 -4.42
CA VAL A 138 11.58 -0.09 -5.38
C VAL A 138 11.34 0.66 -6.69
N LEU A 139 11.06 1.96 -6.62
CA LEU A 139 10.90 2.80 -7.81
C LEU A 139 12.20 2.92 -8.62
N GLU A 140 13.34 3.04 -7.94
CA GLU A 140 14.65 3.05 -8.58
C GLU A 140 14.93 1.73 -9.32
N ILE A 141 14.71 0.59 -8.67
CA ILE A 141 14.88 -0.73 -9.30
C ILE A 141 13.91 -0.90 -10.48
N ALA A 142 12.66 -0.46 -10.35
CA ALA A 142 11.68 -0.54 -11.43
C ALA A 142 12.12 0.29 -12.64
N GLN A 143 12.69 1.48 -12.42
CA GLN A 143 13.22 2.32 -13.49
C GLN A 143 14.44 1.67 -14.16
N GLU A 144 15.38 1.14 -13.38
CA GLU A 144 16.55 0.43 -13.93
C GLU A 144 16.13 -0.79 -14.76
N LEU A 145 15.15 -1.55 -14.28
CA LEU A 145 14.60 -2.71 -14.99
C LEU A 145 13.95 -2.29 -16.31
N GLN A 146 13.20 -1.19 -16.33
CA GLN A 146 12.59 -0.64 -17.53
C GLN A 146 13.63 -0.18 -18.55
N GLU A 147 14.69 0.48 -18.10
CA GLU A 147 15.82 0.89 -18.97
C GLU A 147 16.55 -0.32 -19.55
N ARG A 148 16.82 -1.35 -18.73
CA ARG A 148 17.42 -2.60 -19.21
C ARG A 148 16.53 -3.32 -20.21
N TYR A 149 15.22 -3.36 -19.97
CA TYR A 149 14.26 -3.99 -20.88
C TYR A 149 14.21 -3.27 -22.24
N THR A 150 14.12 -1.93 -22.23
CA THR A 150 14.09 -1.14 -23.48
C THR A 150 15.40 -1.27 -24.26
N SER A 151 16.55 -1.28 -23.58
CA SER A 151 17.85 -1.56 -24.19
C SER A 151 17.90 -2.95 -24.82
N SER A 152 17.49 -3.99 -24.10
CA SER A 152 17.43 -5.37 -24.60
C SER A 152 16.47 -5.54 -25.78
N GLN A 153 15.35 -4.82 -25.77
CA GLN A 153 14.42 -4.81 -26.89
C GLN A 153 15.03 -4.15 -28.14
N ALA A 154 15.81 -3.08 -27.96
CA ALA A 154 16.51 -2.41 -29.04
C ALA A 154 17.60 -3.31 -29.65
N THR A 155 18.40 -3.98 -28.81
CA THR A 155 19.42 -4.93 -29.29
C THR A 155 18.80 -6.13 -30.00
N TYR A 156 17.67 -6.65 -29.51
CA TYR A 156 16.96 -7.73 -30.20
C TYR A 156 16.46 -7.31 -31.59
N LYS A 157 15.89 -6.10 -31.72
CA LYS A 157 15.47 -5.57 -33.03
C LYS A 157 16.65 -5.43 -33.99
N LEU A 158 17.79 -4.93 -33.50
CA LEU A 158 19.01 -4.82 -34.29
C LEU A 158 19.54 -6.19 -34.72
N SER A 159 19.59 -7.15 -33.79
CA SER A 159 20.03 -8.52 -34.10
C SER A 159 19.14 -9.18 -35.15
N ARG A 160 17.83 -8.93 -35.11
CA ARG A 160 16.91 -9.43 -36.14
C ARG A 160 17.18 -8.81 -37.50
N ALA A 161 17.35 -7.49 -37.57
CA ALA A 161 17.70 -6.80 -38.80
C ALA A 161 19.01 -7.32 -39.41
N LEU A 162 20.05 -7.51 -38.60
CA LEU A 162 21.31 -8.10 -39.05
C LEU A 162 21.16 -9.55 -39.53
N THR A 163 20.24 -10.32 -38.94
CA THR A 163 19.98 -11.70 -39.39
C THR A 163 19.29 -11.69 -40.75
N ASP A 164 18.35 -10.77 -40.97
CA ASP A 164 17.68 -10.59 -42.26
C ASP A 164 18.71 -10.14 -43.33
N ASP A 165 19.58 -9.17 -43.02
CA ASP A 165 20.67 -8.71 -43.92
C ASP A 165 21.64 -9.84 -44.29
N ILE A 166 22.00 -10.72 -43.33
CA ILE A 166 22.85 -11.88 -43.60
C ILE A 166 22.15 -12.86 -44.56
N ALA A 167 20.86 -13.11 -44.36
CA ALA A 167 20.09 -14.00 -45.23
C ALA A 167 20.01 -13.45 -46.67
N ASP A 168 19.83 -12.13 -46.83
CA ASP A 168 19.82 -11.46 -48.13
C ASP A 168 21.20 -11.56 -48.82
N LEU A 169 22.29 -11.31 -48.09
CA LEU A 169 23.66 -11.46 -48.60
C LEU A 169 24.00 -12.91 -48.96
N GLU A 170 23.53 -13.89 -48.19
CA GLU A 170 23.69 -15.31 -48.51
C GLU A 170 22.94 -15.70 -49.81
N LEU A 171 21.78 -15.08 -50.05
CA LEU A 171 21.00 -15.28 -51.27
C LEU A 171 21.73 -14.66 -52.47
N GLU A 172 22.22 -13.43 -52.36
CA GLU A 172 23.01 -12.76 -53.40
C GLU A 172 24.31 -13.54 -53.71
N LEU A 173 24.99 -14.06 -52.69
CA LEU A 173 26.19 -14.88 -52.85
C LEU A 173 25.87 -16.20 -53.57
N ASN A 174 24.73 -16.81 -53.30
CA ASN A 174 24.29 -18.01 -54.01
C ASN A 174 23.90 -17.70 -55.46
N GLU A 175 23.25 -16.57 -55.73
CA GLU A 175 22.95 -16.10 -57.09
C GLU A 175 24.22 -15.82 -57.89
N LEU A 176 25.22 -15.17 -57.29
CA LEU A 176 26.52 -14.94 -57.90
C LEU A 176 27.24 -16.26 -58.21
N LYS A 177 27.21 -17.23 -57.29
CA LYS A 177 27.75 -18.58 -57.53
C LYS A 177 27.01 -19.32 -58.65
N LEU A 178 25.70 -19.14 -58.77
CA LEU A 178 24.89 -19.77 -59.82
C LEU A 178 25.08 -19.09 -61.20
N ASN A 179 25.32 -17.78 -61.19
CA ASN A 179 25.56 -16.97 -62.37
C ASN A 179 27.01 -17.02 -62.87
N GLN A 180 27.95 -17.52 -62.06
CA GLN A 180 29.26 -17.96 -62.56
C GLN A 180 29.09 -19.22 -63.42
N LYS A 181 28.77 -19.03 -64.70
CA LYS A 181 28.99 -20.07 -65.71
C LYS A 181 30.49 -20.18 -65.97
N GLU A 182 31.03 -21.39 -65.89
CA GLU A 182 32.43 -21.76 -66.20
C GLU A 182 32.87 -21.43 -67.65
N ASP A 183 32.00 -20.87 -68.49
CA ASP A 183 32.18 -20.79 -69.95
C ASP A 183 32.48 -19.39 -70.52
N ASP A 184 32.53 -18.32 -69.72
CA ASP A 184 33.00 -17.01 -70.21
C ASP A 184 34.52 -16.89 -70.06
N SER A 185 35.26 -17.86 -70.63
CA SER A 185 36.70 -17.76 -70.79
C SER A 185 37.02 -17.15 -72.17
N GLU A 186 36.84 -15.84 -72.28
CA GLU A 186 37.57 -15.10 -73.31
C GLU A 186 39.07 -15.38 -73.11
N LEU A 187 39.76 -15.73 -74.21
CA LEU A 187 41.17 -16.07 -74.21
C LEU A 187 42.00 -14.85 -73.79
N MET A 188 42.28 -14.81 -72.50
CA MET A 188 43.08 -13.83 -71.80
C MET A 188 44.53 -13.87 -72.30
N THR A 189 45.12 -12.70 -72.56
CA THR A 189 46.54 -12.65 -72.90
C THR A 189 47.41 -13.00 -71.69
N ILE A 190 48.63 -13.50 -71.89
CA ILE A 190 49.52 -13.94 -70.79
C ILE A 190 49.76 -12.80 -69.77
N ALA A 191 49.78 -11.55 -70.24
CA ALA A 191 49.92 -10.36 -69.40
C ALA A 191 48.71 -10.16 -68.48
N GLU A 192 47.50 -10.23 -69.04
CA GLU A 192 46.24 -10.14 -68.27
C GLU A 192 46.11 -11.32 -67.29
N ALA A 193 46.57 -12.52 -67.67
CA ALA A 193 46.57 -13.70 -66.78
C ALA A 193 47.53 -13.54 -65.60
N THR A 194 48.71 -12.94 -65.79
CA THR A 194 49.62 -12.62 -64.67
C THR A 194 49.10 -11.50 -63.77
N GLU A 195 48.42 -10.50 -64.34
CA GLU A 195 47.82 -9.41 -63.57
C GLU A 195 46.65 -9.91 -62.73
N ILE A 196 45.72 -10.64 -63.35
CA ILE A 196 44.58 -11.27 -62.67
C ILE A 196 45.06 -12.29 -61.63
N ALA A 197 46.12 -13.08 -61.90
CA ALA A 197 46.68 -13.98 -60.90
C ALA A 197 47.24 -13.24 -59.68
N GLY A 198 47.90 -12.10 -59.87
CA GLY A 198 48.38 -11.27 -58.75
C GLY A 198 47.24 -10.62 -57.97
N GLU A 199 46.19 -10.20 -58.66
CA GLU A 199 44.96 -9.68 -58.03
C GLU A 199 44.22 -10.76 -57.25
N LEU A 200 44.13 -11.97 -57.80
CA LEU A 200 43.53 -13.13 -57.13
C LEU A 200 44.32 -13.57 -55.90
N ASP A 201 45.66 -13.50 -55.94
CA ASP A 201 46.52 -13.85 -54.81
C ASP A 201 46.37 -12.83 -53.66
N ASN A 202 46.24 -11.54 -54.00
CA ASN A 202 45.90 -10.49 -53.03
C ASN A 202 44.50 -10.69 -52.43
N GLN A 203 43.50 -11.02 -53.26
CA GLN A 203 42.15 -11.33 -52.79
C GLN A 203 42.11 -12.59 -51.92
N LEU A 204 42.88 -13.64 -52.27
CA LEU A 204 43.04 -14.84 -51.46
C LEU A 204 43.67 -14.52 -50.11
N MET A 205 44.71 -13.68 -50.07
CA MET A 205 45.31 -13.23 -48.81
C MET A 205 44.30 -12.45 -47.94
N GLU A 206 43.50 -11.57 -48.55
CA GLU A 206 42.46 -10.82 -47.85
C GLU A 206 41.35 -11.73 -47.32
N ILE A 207 40.90 -12.71 -48.11
CA ILE A 207 39.89 -13.70 -47.73
C ILE A 207 40.42 -14.60 -46.62
N ILE A 208 41.68 -15.04 -46.68
CA ILE A 208 42.32 -15.81 -45.62
C ILE A 208 42.38 -14.99 -44.33
N GLY A 209 42.73 -13.71 -44.41
CA GLY A 209 42.71 -12.79 -43.28
C GLY A 209 41.32 -12.64 -42.66
N ARG A 210 40.28 -12.41 -43.48
CA ARG A 210 38.88 -12.34 -43.04
C ARG A 210 38.38 -13.64 -42.44
N THR A 211 38.73 -14.78 -43.04
CA THR A 211 38.32 -16.10 -42.57
C THR A 211 38.98 -16.44 -41.22
N SER A 212 40.25 -16.07 -41.06
CA SER A 212 40.96 -16.17 -39.78
C SER A 212 40.30 -15.31 -38.69
N ALA A 213 40.01 -14.04 -39.00
CA ALA A 213 39.36 -13.14 -38.06
C ALA A 213 37.95 -13.65 -37.66
N ASN A 214 37.16 -14.09 -38.65
CA ASN A 214 35.84 -14.66 -38.39
C ASN A 214 35.90 -15.96 -37.59
N ASN A 215 36.89 -16.83 -37.84
CA ASN A 215 37.08 -18.05 -37.05
C ASN A 215 37.42 -17.77 -35.58
N GLU A 216 38.02 -16.61 -35.27
CA GLU A 216 38.26 -16.19 -33.89
C GLU A 216 37.04 -15.49 -33.25
N GLU A 217 36.27 -14.71 -34.02
CA GLU A 217 35.11 -13.97 -33.50
C GLU A 217 33.86 -14.83 -33.31
N ILE A 218 33.55 -15.73 -34.26
CA ILE A 218 32.36 -16.59 -34.20
C ILE A 218 32.25 -17.39 -32.89
N PRO A 219 33.30 -18.05 -32.37
CA PRO A 219 33.20 -18.78 -31.11
C PRO A 219 33.00 -17.85 -29.91
N LYS A 220 33.58 -16.64 -29.92
CA LYS A 220 33.36 -15.63 -28.86
C LYS A 220 31.91 -15.16 -28.84
N LEU A 221 31.36 -14.83 -30.02
CA LEU A 221 29.97 -14.43 -30.18
C LEU A 221 29.00 -15.56 -29.82
N LYS A 222 29.28 -16.82 -30.20
CA LYS A 222 28.46 -17.98 -29.81
C LYS A 222 28.45 -18.19 -28.29
N ALA A 223 29.60 -18.04 -27.63
CA ALA A 223 29.68 -18.14 -26.17
C ALA A 223 28.92 -17.00 -25.47
N GLN A 224 29.01 -15.79 -26.00
CA GLN A 224 28.28 -14.63 -25.49
C GLN A 224 26.77 -14.80 -25.68
N TYR A 225 26.31 -15.21 -26.87
CA TYR A 225 24.91 -15.51 -27.15
C TYR A 225 24.34 -16.57 -26.21
N ALA A 226 25.08 -17.67 -25.97
CA ALA A 226 24.63 -18.71 -25.06
C ALA A 226 24.49 -18.22 -23.61
N LYS A 227 25.35 -17.28 -23.18
CA LYS A 227 25.27 -16.64 -21.86
C LYS A 227 24.08 -15.69 -21.77
N GLU A 228 23.88 -14.85 -22.79
CA GLU A 228 22.78 -13.89 -22.85
C GLU A 228 21.42 -14.58 -22.96
N SER A 229 21.31 -15.64 -23.77
CA SER A 229 20.10 -16.46 -23.88
C SER A 229 19.68 -17.04 -22.52
N LYS A 230 20.62 -17.59 -21.75
CA LYS A 230 20.35 -18.10 -20.40
C LYS A 230 19.91 -17.00 -19.44
N ALA A 231 20.49 -15.81 -19.54
CA ALA A 231 20.09 -14.66 -18.74
C ALA A 231 18.66 -14.20 -19.08
N VAL A 232 18.29 -14.20 -20.36
CA VAL A 232 16.93 -13.88 -20.81
C VAL A 232 15.92 -14.90 -20.30
N ASP A 233 16.24 -16.19 -20.37
CA ASP A 233 15.35 -17.25 -19.84
C ASP A 233 15.17 -17.12 -18.31
N GLN A 234 16.24 -16.80 -17.58
CA GLN A 234 16.19 -16.53 -16.15
C GLN A 234 15.29 -15.32 -15.83
N LEU A 235 15.47 -14.21 -16.56
CA LEU A 235 14.65 -13.01 -16.40
C LEU A 235 13.17 -13.26 -16.76
N ARG A 236 12.87 -14.16 -17.71
CA ARG A 236 11.49 -14.57 -18.01
C ARG A 236 10.85 -15.33 -16.85
N ILE A 237 11.60 -16.22 -16.21
CA ILE A 237 11.14 -16.96 -15.03
C ILE A 237 10.88 -15.99 -13.87
N GLU A 238 11.81 -15.07 -13.62
CA GLU A 238 11.68 -14.04 -12.57
C GLU A 238 10.51 -13.10 -12.84
N ARG A 239 10.32 -12.62 -14.09
CA ARG A 239 9.16 -11.79 -14.47
C ARG A 239 7.85 -12.53 -14.21
N ASN A 240 7.75 -13.79 -14.60
CA ASN A 240 6.54 -14.59 -14.37
C ASN A 240 6.30 -14.83 -12.87
N ALA A 241 7.35 -14.99 -12.06
CA ALA A 241 7.23 -15.11 -10.61
C ALA A 241 6.76 -13.81 -9.96
N ILE A 242 7.29 -12.66 -10.41
CA ILE A 242 6.89 -11.33 -9.96
C ILE A 242 5.45 -11.03 -10.38
N GLU A 243 5.06 -11.29 -11.63
CA GLU A 243 3.68 -11.10 -12.12
C GLU A 243 2.69 -11.98 -11.35
N LYS A 244 3.08 -13.22 -11.01
CA LYS A 244 2.25 -14.10 -10.18
C LYS A 244 2.11 -13.54 -8.76
N ALA A 245 3.23 -13.15 -8.12
CA ALA A 245 3.23 -12.55 -6.80
C ALA A 245 2.45 -11.22 -6.76
N GLU A 246 2.58 -10.39 -7.78
CA GLU A 246 1.84 -9.13 -7.91
C GLU A 246 0.36 -9.36 -8.22
N GLY A 247 0.03 -10.36 -9.05
CA GLY A 247 -1.34 -10.77 -9.31
C GLY A 247 -2.03 -11.29 -8.05
N ASP A 248 -1.33 -12.07 -7.23
CA ASP A 248 -1.81 -12.56 -5.94
C ASP A 248 -1.90 -11.42 -4.91
N ARG A 249 -0.92 -10.50 -4.88
CA ARG A 249 -0.95 -9.26 -4.08
C ARG A 249 -2.12 -8.35 -4.48
N ARG A 250 -2.40 -8.18 -5.77
CA ARG A 250 -3.52 -7.38 -6.28
C ARG A 250 -4.87 -8.04 -5.98
N ARG A 251 -4.96 -9.37 -6.00
CA ARG A 251 -6.18 -10.09 -5.58
C ARG A 251 -6.41 -9.96 -4.07
N THR A 252 -5.38 -10.11 -3.25
CA THR A 252 -5.48 -10.05 -1.78
C THR A 252 -5.62 -8.62 -1.22
N LEU A 253 -4.91 -7.62 -1.76
CA LEU A 253 -4.99 -6.23 -1.31
C LEU A 253 -6.01 -5.39 -2.09
N GLY A 254 -6.19 -5.67 -3.39
CA GLY A 254 -7.14 -4.93 -4.24
C GLY A 254 -8.61 -5.19 -3.86
N GLY A 255 -8.93 -6.37 -3.34
CA GLY A 255 -10.24 -6.65 -2.74
C GLY A 255 -10.46 -5.93 -1.40
N ARG A 256 -9.40 -5.72 -0.61
CA ARG A 256 -9.50 -5.18 0.76
C ARG A 256 -9.58 -3.65 0.82
N ILE A 257 -8.92 -2.95 -0.10
CA ILE A 257 -8.71 -1.49 0.00
C ILE A 257 -9.73 -0.68 -0.82
N ARG A 258 -10.21 -1.19 -1.96
CA ARG A 258 -10.97 -0.38 -2.93
C ARG A 258 -12.47 -0.27 -2.65
N GLY A 259 -13.05 -1.16 -1.84
CA GLY A 259 -14.51 -1.23 -1.62
C GLY A 259 -15.02 -0.64 -0.30
N SER A 260 -14.20 -0.59 0.76
CA SER A 260 -14.72 -0.28 2.11
C SER A 260 -14.09 0.94 2.76
N SER A 261 -12.77 1.17 2.66
CA SER A 261 -12.11 2.22 3.44
C SER A 261 -12.39 3.64 2.91
N ILE A 262 -12.28 3.85 1.60
CA ILE A 262 -12.54 5.17 0.98
C ILE A 262 -14.02 5.54 1.11
N ALA A 263 -14.94 4.60 0.83
CA ALA A 263 -16.37 4.83 0.98
C ALA A 263 -16.77 5.10 2.45
N LYS A 264 -16.12 4.42 3.42
CA LYS A 264 -16.28 4.73 4.85
C LYS A 264 -15.74 6.11 5.20
N LEU A 265 -14.57 6.49 4.70
CA LEU A 265 -14.00 7.83 4.92
C LEU A 265 -14.88 8.94 4.34
N GLU A 266 -15.41 8.76 3.13
CA GLU A 266 -16.34 9.70 2.51
C GLU A 266 -17.67 9.80 3.28
N SER A 267 -18.18 8.67 3.76
CA SER A 267 -19.38 8.61 4.60
C SER A 267 -19.15 9.31 5.94
N SER A 268 -18.01 9.05 6.60
CA SER A 268 -17.62 9.70 7.85
C SER A 268 -17.42 11.20 7.67
N ARG A 269 -16.81 11.64 6.56
CA ARG A 269 -16.67 13.06 6.22
C ARG A 269 -18.03 13.71 6.01
N THR A 270 -18.94 13.04 5.30
CA THR A 270 -20.29 13.53 5.04
C THR A 270 -21.08 13.67 6.34
N TRP A 271 -21.03 12.65 7.20
CA TRP A 271 -21.64 12.67 8.52
C TRP A 271 -21.06 13.79 9.38
N LEU A 272 -19.73 13.91 9.48
CA LEU A 272 -19.06 14.96 10.27
C LEU A 272 -19.45 16.36 9.77
N THR A 273 -19.51 16.55 8.46
CA THR A 273 -19.92 17.82 7.85
C THR A 273 -21.38 18.15 8.21
N SER A 274 -22.27 17.16 8.10
CA SER A 274 -23.69 17.31 8.45
C SER A 274 -23.92 17.61 9.93
N VAL A 275 -23.22 16.90 10.82
CA VAL A 275 -23.28 17.13 12.27
C VAL A 275 -22.73 18.51 12.63
N THR A 276 -21.61 18.91 12.02
CA THR A 276 -21.01 20.23 12.23
C THR A 276 -21.95 21.34 11.78
N GLN A 277 -22.62 21.18 10.63
CA GLN A 277 -23.60 22.15 10.14
C GLN A 277 -24.84 22.22 11.02
N SER A 278 -25.34 21.07 11.49
CA SER A 278 -26.48 21.00 12.42
C SER A 278 -26.15 21.63 13.77
N TYR A 279 -24.95 21.38 14.30
CA TYR A 279 -24.46 21.99 15.53
C TYR A 279 -24.31 23.51 15.37
N LYS A 280 -23.71 23.98 14.27
CA LYS A 280 -23.62 25.41 13.94
C LYS A 280 -25.01 26.05 13.91
N ALA A 281 -25.98 25.42 13.25
CA ALA A 281 -27.35 25.91 13.17
C ALA A 281 -28.04 25.95 14.55
N ALA A 282 -27.89 24.90 15.37
CA ALA A 282 -28.45 24.85 16.73
C ALA A 282 -27.86 25.94 17.65
N MET A 283 -26.57 26.24 17.49
CA MET A 283 -25.86 27.29 18.22
C MET A 283 -26.05 28.69 17.61
N GLY A 284 -26.80 28.81 16.51
CA GLY A 284 -26.94 30.08 15.78
C GLY A 284 -25.63 30.61 15.20
N ILE A 285 -24.60 29.77 15.03
CA ILE A 285 -23.31 30.18 14.46
C ILE A 285 -23.45 30.29 12.93
N LEU A 286 -23.30 31.51 12.42
CA LEU A 286 -23.33 31.82 10.98
C LEU A 286 -22.00 31.51 10.30
N SER A 287 -20.88 31.83 10.95
CA SER A 287 -19.55 31.57 10.40
C SER A 287 -18.48 31.49 11.47
N ILE A 288 -17.46 30.67 11.23
CA ILE A 288 -16.25 30.58 12.05
C ILE A 288 -15.07 30.82 11.10
N ASN A 289 -14.27 31.85 11.37
CA ASN A 289 -13.10 32.20 10.59
C ASN A 289 -11.88 32.24 11.50
N ALA A 290 -10.89 31.42 11.22
CA ALA A 290 -9.58 31.49 11.85
C ALA A 290 -8.64 32.31 10.95
N SER A 291 -7.87 33.23 11.53
CA SER A 291 -6.91 34.05 10.81
C SER A 291 -5.58 34.14 11.55
N GLY A 292 -4.49 34.35 10.82
CA GLY A 292 -3.13 34.40 11.33
C GLY A 292 -2.11 34.43 10.20
N SER A 293 -0.86 34.76 10.54
CA SER A 293 0.25 34.73 9.58
C SER A 293 0.62 33.31 9.13
N ASP A 294 0.30 32.32 9.96
CA ASP A 294 0.50 30.90 9.69
C ASP A 294 -0.87 30.18 9.71
N PRO A 295 -1.29 29.52 8.61
CA PRO A 295 -2.56 28.79 8.56
C PRO A 295 -2.63 27.59 9.51
N LEU A 296 -1.49 27.03 9.92
CA LEU A 296 -1.42 25.94 10.90
C LEU A 296 -1.44 26.46 12.35
N LYS A 297 -1.23 27.76 12.54
CA LYS A 297 -1.22 28.42 13.85
C LYS A 297 -2.01 29.73 13.78
N PRO A 298 -3.36 29.67 13.78
CA PRO A 298 -4.20 30.85 13.74
C PRO A 298 -4.06 31.67 15.03
N THR A 299 -3.78 32.97 14.89
CA THR A 299 -3.61 33.89 16.03
C THR A 299 -4.93 34.53 16.45
N LYS A 300 -5.95 34.47 15.60
CA LYS A 300 -7.29 34.99 15.88
C LYS A 300 -8.36 34.03 15.39
N LEU A 301 -9.43 33.91 16.18
CA LEU A 301 -10.64 33.18 15.85
C LEU A 301 -11.83 34.12 15.93
N GLN A 302 -12.58 34.23 14.84
CA GLN A 302 -13.77 35.06 14.74
C GLN A 302 -14.99 34.17 14.55
N ILE A 303 -15.98 34.32 15.43
CA ILE A 303 -17.21 33.55 15.40
C ILE A 303 -18.38 34.51 15.30
N LYS A 304 -19.14 34.40 14.21
CA LYS A 304 -20.35 35.20 13.99
C LYS A 304 -21.57 34.40 14.40
N PHE A 305 -22.36 34.95 15.31
CA PHE A 305 -23.63 34.42 15.75
C PHE A 305 -24.78 35.21 15.11
N GLY A 306 -25.79 34.50 14.65
CA GLY A 306 -27.09 35.03 14.29
C GLY A 306 -27.95 35.10 15.53
N LEU A 307 -28.33 36.31 15.92
CA LEU A 307 -29.26 36.56 17.04
C LEU A 307 -30.66 36.79 16.46
N ARG A 308 -31.59 37.31 17.26
CA ARG A 308 -32.93 37.69 16.79
C ARG A 308 -32.80 38.68 15.63
N HIS A 309 -33.37 38.34 14.48
CA HIS A 309 -33.22 39.10 13.24
C HIS A 309 -33.59 40.59 13.44
N PRO A 310 -32.75 41.56 13.02
CA PRO A 310 -31.54 41.44 12.18
C PRO A 310 -30.20 41.51 12.96
N LEU A 311 -30.16 41.20 14.25
CA LEU A 311 -28.95 41.35 15.06
C LEU A 311 -27.96 40.20 14.84
N THR A 312 -26.68 40.54 14.69
CA THR A 312 -25.56 39.58 14.63
C THR A 312 -24.50 39.99 15.64
N GLY A 313 -24.00 39.04 16.42
CA GLY A 313 -22.86 39.25 17.33
C GLY A 313 -21.61 38.59 16.76
N THR A 314 -20.47 39.28 16.78
CA THR A 314 -19.19 38.70 16.35
C THR A 314 -18.26 38.61 17.56
N LEU A 315 -17.94 37.40 18.00
CA LEU A 315 -16.93 37.16 19.03
C LEU A 315 -15.56 37.01 18.37
N VAL A 316 -14.58 37.75 18.88
CA VAL A 316 -13.18 37.65 18.47
C VAL A 316 -12.38 37.14 19.65
N ILE A 317 -11.66 36.04 19.43
CA ILE A 317 -10.76 35.41 20.40
C ILE A 317 -9.36 35.55 19.83
N GLU A 318 -8.46 36.14 20.60
CA GLU A 318 -7.05 36.28 20.24
C GLU A 318 -6.23 35.27 21.05
N PHE A 319 -5.23 34.69 20.39
CA PHE A 319 -4.34 33.70 20.99
C PHE A 319 -2.91 34.24 21.05
N ALA A 320 -2.24 33.98 22.17
CA ALA A 320 -0.81 34.20 22.32
C ALA A 320 -0.08 32.89 22.61
N ASP A 321 1.17 32.79 22.17
CA ASP A 321 2.01 31.65 22.48
C ASP A 321 2.39 31.70 23.98
N SER A 322 2.21 30.58 24.67
CA SER A 322 2.66 30.40 26.06
C SER A 322 4.00 29.67 26.08
N PRO A 323 5.12 30.35 26.39
CA PRO A 323 6.44 29.72 26.41
C PRO A 323 6.56 28.61 27.47
N SER A 324 5.75 28.66 28.52
CA SER A 324 5.79 27.70 29.64
C SER A 324 5.04 26.40 29.35
N LEU A 325 4.01 26.44 28.50
CA LEU A 325 3.17 25.27 28.18
C LEU A 325 3.42 24.72 26.77
N GLY A 326 4.16 25.44 25.92
CA GLY A 326 4.34 25.06 24.51
C GLY A 326 3.05 25.12 23.69
N THR A 327 1.97 25.67 24.26
CA THR A 327 0.63 25.75 23.67
C THR A 327 0.18 27.20 23.53
N ARG A 328 -0.91 27.42 22.79
CA ARG A 328 -1.55 28.73 22.66
C ARG A 328 -2.59 28.93 23.74
N MET A 329 -2.53 30.09 24.38
CA MET A 329 -3.49 30.53 25.39
C MET A 329 -4.35 31.65 24.83
N ILE A 330 -5.61 31.71 25.26
CA ILE A 330 -6.46 32.87 24.98
C ILE A 330 -5.83 34.10 25.64
N SER A 331 -5.41 35.08 24.83
CA SER A 331 -4.83 36.33 25.31
C SER A 331 -5.88 37.41 25.54
N ALA A 332 -6.90 37.45 24.69
CA ALA A 332 -8.01 38.37 24.79
C ALA A 332 -9.25 37.79 24.10
N SER A 333 -10.42 38.23 24.54
CA SER A 333 -11.68 37.94 23.86
C SER A 333 -12.63 39.13 24.01
N TYR A 334 -13.25 39.54 22.91
CA TYR A 334 -14.14 40.71 22.85
C TYR A 334 -15.20 40.55 21.76
N LEU A 335 -16.26 41.35 21.85
CA LEU A 335 -17.27 41.45 20.79
C LEU A 335 -16.86 42.53 19.79
N ASP A 336 -16.67 42.15 18.54
CA ASP A 336 -16.43 43.09 17.45
C ASP A 336 -17.70 43.92 17.18
N GLN A 337 -17.54 45.23 17.06
CA GLN A 337 -18.60 46.21 16.78
C GLN A 337 -19.72 46.30 17.85
N SER A 338 -19.47 45.81 19.08
CA SER A 338 -20.38 46.00 20.23
C SER A 338 -19.74 46.86 21.31
N SER A 339 -20.53 47.75 21.92
CA SER A 339 -20.12 48.53 23.10
C SER A 339 -20.35 47.79 24.42
N GLN A 340 -20.81 46.54 24.37
CA GLN A 340 -21.07 45.74 25.56
C GLN A 340 -19.78 45.13 26.09
N ASP A 341 -19.55 45.36 27.37
CA ASP A 341 -18.45 44.75 28.09
C ASP A 341 -18.78 43.28 28.42
N ILE A 342 -17.96 42.36 27.92
CA ILE A 342 -18.05 40.93 28.23
C ILE A 342 -16.92 40.46 29.15
N SER A 343 -16.07 41.35 29.67
CA SER A 343 -14.89 40.98 30.46
C SER A 343 -15.23 40.08 31.65
N ALA A 344 -16.32 40.37 32.38
CA ALA A 344 -16.77 39.55 33.51
C ALA A 344 -17.18 38.11 33.13
N ILE A 345 -17.56 37.89 31.88
CA ILE A 345 -17.91 36.56 31.34
C ILE A 345 -16.67 35.86 30.81
N VAL A 346 -15.73 36.60 30.23
CA VAL A 346 -14.51 36.06 29.62
C VAL A 346 -13.47 35.65 30.65
N GLU A 347 -13.31 36.44 31.72
CA GLU A 347 -12.26 36.30 32.74
C GLU A 347 -12.14 34.89 33.37
N PRO A 348 -13.25 34.20 33.72
CA PRO A 348 -13.18 32.83 34.25
C PRO A 348 -12.60 31.80 33.26
N PHE A 349 -12.75 32.03 31.95
CA PHE A 349 -12.34 31.08 30.91
C PHE A 349 -10.94 31.37 30.35
N LEU A 350 -10.40 32.58 30.58
CA LEU A 350 -9.03 32.92 30.22
C LEU A 350 -8.00 32.06 30.97
N GLY A 351 -8.22 31.84 32.27
CA GLY A 351 -7.32 31.03 33.11
C GLY A 351 -7.34 29.54 32.80
N GLY A 352 -8.48 29.01 32.33
CA GLY A 352 -8.65 27.60 31.96
C GLY A 352 -8.37 27.27 30.49
N ASN A 353 -8.13 28.29 29.65
CA ASN A 353 -7.96 28.16 28.19
C ASN A 353 -9.12 27.42 27.49
N ASP A 354 -10.33 27.47 28.05
CA ASP A 354 -11.47 26.72 27.54
C ASP A 354 -12.27 27.56 26.53
N VAL A 355 -11.86 27.44 25.27
CA VAL A 355 -12.50 28.14 24.13
C VAL A 355 -13.96 27.71 23.97
N THR A 356 -14.27 26.43 24.21
CA THR A 356 -15.62 25.89 23.99
C THR A 356 -16.59 26.47 25.01
N SER A 357 -16.25 26.41 26.30
CA SER A 357 -17.11 26.96 27.35
C SER A 357 -17.24 28.48 27.24
N LEU A 358 -16.17 29.17 26.83
CA LEU A 358 -16.19 30.61 26.54
C LEU A 358 -17.22 30.95 25.45
N ILE A 359 -17.23 30.20 24.34
CA ILE A 359 -18.19 30.40 23.24
C ILE A 359 -19.63 30.23 23.73
N HIS A 360 -19.91 29.21 24.53
CA HIS A 360 -21.25 28.97 25.09
C HIS A 360 -21.67 30.08 26.06
N ALA A 361 -20.76 30.51 26.94
CA ALA A 361 -21.04 31.57 27.90
C ALA A 361 -21.37 32.90 27.22
N VAL A 362 -20.59 33.27 26.19
CA VAL A 362 -20.84 34.48 25.40
C VAL A 362 -22.13 34.37 24.59
N LEU A 363 -22.40 33.22 23.95
CA LEU A 363 -23.65 33.02 23.21
C LEU A 363 -24.87 33.17 24.13
N HIS A 364 -24.84 32.53 25.31
CA HIS A 364 -25.93 32.59 26.26
C HIS A 364 -26.14 34.01 26.82
N PHE A 365 -25.07 34.78 26.99
CA PHE A 365 -25.16 36.21 27.30
C PHE A 365 -25.82 37.00 26.16
N LEU A 366 -25.36 36.79 24.91
CA LEU A 366 -25.90 37.47 23.73
C LEU A 366 -27.37 37.15 23.45
N VAL A 367 -27.85 35.96 23.79
CA VAL A 367 -29.26 35.56 23.64
C VAL A 367 -30.17 36.20 24.71
N ARG A 368 -29.61 36.61 25.85
CA ARG A 368 -30.33 37.25 26.96
C ARG A 368 -30.47 38.77 26.81
N LEU A 369 -29.67 39.35 25.92
CA LEU A 369 -29.75 40.75 25.51
C LEU A 369 -30.88 40.96 24.51
#